data_AF-A0A920KA89-F1
#
_entry.id   AF-A0A920KA89-F1
#
_cell.length_a   1.000
_cell.length_b   1.000
_cell.length_c   1.000
_cell.angle_alpha   90.00
_cell.angle_beta   90.00
_cell.angle_gamma   90.00
#
_symmetry.space_group_name_H-M   'P 1'
#
loop_
_entity.id
_entity.type
_entity.pdbx_description
1 polymer ?
#
loop_
_entity_poly.entity_id
_entity_poly.type
_entity_poly.pdbx_seq_one_letter_code
_entity_poly.pdbx_strand_id
1 'polypeptide(L)'
;MIINWSNTFKARSRGGLAPQLPLEAVILAKGGFKNLPAKECSELRYYHLTGGKTSGKVHSFTADTLLVDVEKGLLKLLNDFDNSEMPYLYAPDYGTKPIFDDYGH
;
A
#
# COMPACT_ATOMS: atom_id res chain seq x y z
N MET A 1 -12.04 16.55 16.80
CA MET A 1 -11.47 16.66 15.44
C MET A 1 -11.95 15.46 14.63
N ILE A 2 -12.78 15.65 13.59
CA ILE A 2 -13.32 14.53 12.80
C ILE A 2 -12.29 14.22 11.70
N ILE A 3 -11.51 13.15 11.89
CA ILE A 3 -10.55 12.69 10.89
C ILE A 3 -11.34 12.16 9.68
N ASN A 4 -11.11 12.72 8.49
CA ASN A 4 -11.68 12.23 7.25
C ASN A 4 -10.88 11.00 6.77
N TRP A 5 -11.35 9.82 7.19
CA TRP A 5 -10.72 8.53 6.93
C TRP A 5 -10.61 8.16 5.44
N SER A 6 -11.53 8.63 4.60
CA SER A 6 -11.48 8.37 3.16
C SER A 6 -10.28 9.08 2.52
N ASN A 7 -10.03 10.33 2.91
CA ASN A 7 -8.86 11.09 2.43
C ASN A 7 -7.54 10.55 3.00
N THR A 8 -7.51 10.17 4.28
CA THR A 8 -6.28 9.61 4.87
C THR A 8 -5.94 8.25 4.28
N PHE A 9 -6.93 7.40 3.98
CA PHE A 9 -6.68 6.11 3.32
C PHE A 9 -6.17 6.30 1.89
N LYS A 10 -6.79 7.21 1.13
CA LYS A 10 -6.31 7.57 -0.22
C LYS A 10 -4.90 8.16 -0.19
N ALA A 11 -4.53 8.89 0.86
CA ALA A 11 -3.18 9.42 1.06
C ALA A 11 -2.18 8.32 1.46
N ARG A 12 -2.55 7.42 2.39
CA ARG A 12 -1.72 6.28 2.81
C ARG A 12 -1.49 5.28 1.67
N SER A 13 -2.51 5.01 0.86
CA SER A 13 -2.38 4.15 -0.33
C SER A 13 -1.41 4.78 -1.35
N ARG A 14 -1.55 6.07 -1.64
CA ARG A 14 -0.62 6.81 -2.51
C ARG A 14 0.80 6.88 -1.96
N GLY A 15 0.94 6.98 -0.64
CA GLY A 15 2.23 6.99 0.06
C GLY A 15 2.82 5.59 0.30
N GLY A 16 2.23 4.51 -0.24
CA GLY A 16 2.73 3.14 -0.07
C GLY A 16 2.54 2.55 1.34
N LEU A 17 1.81 3.23 2.24
CA LEU A 17 1.56 2.84 3.63
C LEU A 17 0.36 1.88 3.78
N ALA A 18 -0.41 1.67 2.71
CA ALA A 18 -1.50 0.70 2.65
C ALA A 18 -1.61 0.10 1.23
N PRO A 19 -0.58 -0.64 0.76
CA PRO A 19 -0.48 -1.02 -0.64
C PRO A 19 -1.33 -2.25 -1.01
N GLN A 20 -1.87 -2.97 -0.02
CA GLN A 20 -2.53 -4.26 -0.24
C GLN A 20 -3.69 -4.19 -1.25
N LEU A 21 -4.71 -3.38 -0.98
CA LEU A 21 -5.89 -3.29 -1.87
C LEU A 21 -5.53 -2.78 -3.29
N PRO A 22 -4.69 -1.74 -3.44
CA PRO A 22 -4.24 -1.34 -4.77
C PRO A 22 -3.43 -2.41 -5.51
N LEU A 23 -2.56 -3.17 -4.82
CA LEU A 23 -1.81 -4.27 -5.42
C LEU A 23 -2.73 -5.41 -5.87
N GLU A 24 -3.70 -5.79 -5.03
CA GLU A 24 -4.71 -6.79 -5.39
C GLU A 24 -5.49 -6.39 -6.65
N ALA A 25 -5.80 -5.11 -6.81
CA ALA A 25 -6.45 -4.61 -8.02
C ALA A 25 -5.55 -4.68 -9.27
N VAL A 26 -4.24 -4.42 -9.15
CA VAL A 26 -3.29 -4.63 -10.26
C VAL A 26 -3.19 -6.12 -10.61
N ILE A 27 -3.12 -7.00 -9.62
CA ILE A 27 -3.08 -8.46 -9.81
C ILE A 27 -4.37 -8.94 -10.49
N LEU A 28 -5.54 -8.40 -10.10
CA LEU A 28 -6.82 -8.70 -10.73
C LEU A 28 -6.86 -8.28 -12.20
N ALA A 29 -6.41 -7.07 -12.51
CA ALA A 29 -6.34 -6.56 -13.88
C ALA A 29 -5.42 -7.42 -14.77
N LYS A 30 -4.35 -7.99 -14.18
CA LYS A 30 -3.43 -8.90 -14.86
C LYS A 30 -3.85 -10.38 -14.86
N GLY A 31 -4.98 -10.73 -14.24
CA GLY A 31 -5.47 -12.11 -14.19
C GLY A 31 -4.67 -13.04 -13.28
N GLY A 32 -4.04 -12.52 -12.23
CA GLY A 32 -3.21 -13.31 -11.31
C GLY A 32 -3.99 -14.17 -10.31
N PHE A 33 -5.32 -14.09 -10.29
CA PHE A 33 -6.16 -14.90 -9.41
C PHE A 33 -6.62 -16.20 -10.09
N LYS A 34 -6.42 -17.33 -9.41
CA LYS A 34 -6.88 -18.64 -9.90
C LYS A 34 -8.41 -18.66 -9.98
N ASN A 35 -8.95 -19.20 -11.09
CA ASN A 35 -10.39 -19.33 -11.35
C ASN A 35 -11.14 -18.00 -11.43
N LEU A 36 -10.45 -16.89 -11.68
CA LEU A 36 -11.07 -15.57 -11.85
C LEU A 36 -10.49 -14.93 -13.11
N PRO A 37 -11.32 -14.59 -14.13
CA PRO A 37 -10.83 -13.90 -15.31
C PRO A 37 -10.29 -12.52 -14.95
N ALA A 38 -9.31 -12.06 -15.72
CA ALA A 38 -8.79 -10.71 -15.62
C ALA A 38 -9.91 -9.68 -15.75
N LYS A 39 -9.92 -8.67 -14.87
CA LYS A 39 -10.96 -7.64 -14.85
C LYS A 39 -10.42 -6.35 -14.22
N GLU A 40 -10.85 -5.22 -14.76
CA GLU A 40 -10.63 -3.92 -14.13
C GLU A 40 -11.39 -3.79 -12.80
N CYS A 41 -10.67 -3.35 -11.76
CA CYS A 41 -11.26 -3.10 -10.46
C CYS A 41 -12.05 -1.78 -10.48
N SER A 42 -13.36 -1.83 -10.24
CA SER A 42 -14.22 -0.65 -10.24
C SER A 42 -14.15 0.16 -8.94
N GLU A 43 -13.84 -0.48 -7.81
CA GLU A 43 -13.89 0.15 -6.49
C GLU A 43 -13.04 -0.62 -5.48
N LEU A 44 -12.32 0.13 -4.63
CA LEU A 44 -11.62 -0.38 -3.48
C LEU A 44 -12.37 0.01 -2.21
N ARG A 45 -12.68 -0.98 -1.36
CA ARG A 45 -13.42 -0.77 -0.09
C ARG A 45 -12.59 -1.20 1.10
N TYR A 46 -12.49 -0.30 2.07
CA TYR A 46 -11.87 -0.57 3.36
C TYR A 46 -12.94 -0.61 4.45
N TYR A 47 -13.01 -1.74 5.17
CA TYR A 47 -13.92 -1.95 6.28
C TYR A 47 -13.20 -1.61 7.59
N HIS A 48 -13.52 -0.46 8.17
CA HIS A 48 -13.03 -0.06 9.47
C HIS A 48 -13.99 -0.55 10.55
N LEU A 49 -13.69 -1.73 11.11
CA LEU A 49 -14.47 -2.33 12.18
C LEU A 49 -13.95 -1.82 13.53
N THR A 50 -14.73 -0.98 14.19
CA THR A 50 -14.47 -0.58 15.58
C THR A 50 -15.24 -1.54 16.48
N GLY A 51 -14.57 -2.38 17.26
CA GLY A 51 -15.21 -3.35 18.18
C GLY A 51 -15.98 -2.74 19.36
N GLY A 52 -16.36 -1.46 19.27
CA GLY A 52 -17.09 -0.71 20.29
C GLY A 52 -18.56 -0.51 19.92
N LYS A 53 -19.23 0.37 20.68
CA LYS A 53 -20.67 0.66 20.54
C LYS A 53 -21.04 1.34 19.21
N THR A 54 -20.07 1.95 18.52
CA THR A 54 -20.26 2.57 17.22
C THR A 54 -20.15 1.54 16.10
N SER A 55 -21.11 1.57 15.17
CA SER A 55 -21.03 0.75 13.97
C SER A 55 -19.76 1.03 13.18
N GLY A 56 -19.18 -0.02 12.60
CA GLY A 56 -18.02 0.10 11.72
C GLY A 56 -18.33 1.00 10.51
N LYS A 57 -17.27 1.55 9.91
CA LYS A 57 -17.37 2.44 8.76
C LYS A 57 -16.80 1.77 7.53
N VAL A 58 -17.45 1.95 6.39
CA VAL A 58 -16.93 1.53 5.09
C VAL A 58 -16.41 2.75 4.35
N HIS A 59 -15.18 2.67 3.86
CA HIS A 59 -14.53 3.71 3.08
C HIS A 59 -14.28 3.20 1.66
N SER A 60 -14.82 3.90 0.67
CA SER A 60 -14.77 3.53 -0.75
C SER A 60 -14.00 4.55 -1.56
N PHE A 61 -13.26 4.10 -2.58
CA PHE A 61 -12.58 4.97 -3.54
C PHE A 61 -12.42 4.28 -4.90
N THR A 62 -12.38 5.08 -5.97
CA THR A 62 -12.15 4.61 -7.34
C THR A 62 -10.67 4.27 -7.56
N ALA A 63 -10.41 3.26 -8.39
CA ALA A 63 -9.07 2.75 -8.65
C ALA A 63 -8.32 3.54 -9.77
N ASP A 64 -9.03 4.35 -10.55
CA ASP A 64 -8.62 4.97 -11.82
C ASP A 64 -7.11 5.24 -11.99
N THR A 65 -6.58 6.35 -11.43
CA THR A 65 -5.17 6.72 -11.60
C THR A 65 -4.24 6.00 -10.62
N LEU A 66 -4.80 5.39 -9.57
CA LEU A 66 -4.02 4.78 -8.49
C LEU A 66 -3.29 3.52 -8.96
N LEU A 67 -3.91 2.73 -9.85
CA LEU A 67 -3.33 1.45 -10.29
C LEU A 67 -2.06 1.65 -11.13
N VAL A 68 -2.02 2.67 -11.99
CA VAL A 68 -0.85 3.00 -12.81
C VAL A 68 0.33 3.40 -11.91
N ASP A 69 0.08 4.25 -10.92
CA ASP A 69 1.11 4.70 -9.97
C ASP A 69 1.63 3.54 -9.11
N VAL A 70 0.72 2.63 -8.70
CA VAL A 70 1.06 1.44 -7.90
C VAL A 70 1.91 0.46 -8.69
N GLU A 71 1.56 0.17 -9.95
CA GLU A 71 2.35 -0.71 -10.81
C GLU A 71 3.75 -0.13 -11.05
N LYS A 72 3.82 1.17 -11.37
CA LYS A 72 5.11 1.86 -11.55
C LYS A 72 5.97 1.84 -10.29
N GLY A 73 5.36 2.09 -9.12
CA GLY A 73 6.05 2.04 -7.83
C GLY A 73 6.57 0.64 -7.49
N LEU A 74 5.76 -0.40 -7.75
CA LEU A 74 6.15 -1.79 -7.55
C LEU A 74 7.34 -2.19 -8.43
N LEU A 75 7.27 -1.90 -9.74
CA LEU A 75 8.36 -2.20 -10.67
C LEU A 75 9.65 -1.48 -10.30
N LYS A 76 9.54 -0.24 -9.83
CA LYS A 76 10.70 0.50 -9.32
C LYS A 76 11.32 -0.22 -8.13
N LEU A 77 10.53 -0.60 -7.12
CA LEU A 77 11.03 -1.33 -5.96
C LEU A 77 11.67 -2.66 -6.33
N LEU A 78 11.06 -3.42 -7.24
CA LEU A 78 11.62 -4.68 -7.72
C LEU A 78 12.99 -4.47 -8.36
N ASN A 79 13.13 -3.48 -9.25
CA ASN A 79 14.41 -3.16 -9.88
C ASN A 79 15.47 -2.69 -8.88
N ASP A 80 15.06 -1.88 -7.89
CA ASP A 80 15.95 -1.40 -6.83
C ASP A 80 16.45 -2.59 -5.98
N PHE A 81 15.59 -3.55 -5.63
CA PHE A 81 15.95 -4.74 -4.85
C PHE A 81 16.70 -5.83 -5.64
N ASP A 82 16.54 -5.89 -6.97
CA ASP A 82 17.24 -6.84 -7.84
C ASP A 82 18.64 -6.34 -8.23
N ASN A 83 18.97 -5.08 -7.94
CA ASN A 83 20.26 -4.49 -8.21
C ASN A 83 21.32 -4.97 -7.20
N SER A 84 22.30 -5.75 -7.66
CA SER A 84 23.41 -6.25 -6.84
C SER A 84 24.28 -5.14 -6.24
N GLU A 85 24.30 -3.95 -6.84
CA GLU A 85 25.05 -2.79 -6.37
C GLU A 85 24.29 -1.97 -5.31
N MET A 86 23.06 -2.38 -4.94
CA MET A 86 22.26 -1.73 -3.91
C MET A 86 22.29 -2.57 -2.61
N PRO A 87 23.30 -2.37 -1.74
CA PRO A 87 23.36 -3.08 -0.47
C PRO A 87 22.18 -2.68 0.42
N TYR A 88 21.66 -3.65 1.17
CA TYR A 88 20.65 -3.38 2.19
C TYR A 88 21.25 -2.53 3.30
N LEU A 89 20.75 -1.30 3.47
CA LEU A 89 21.18 -0.42 4.54
C LEU A 89 20.67 -0.95 5.88
N TYR A 90 21.57 -1.00 6.86
CA TYR A 90 21.24 -1.32 8.25
C TYR A 90 20.16 -0.37 8.82
N ALA A 91 20.28 0.93 8.51
CA ALA A 91 19.32 1.96 8.87
C ALA A 91 18.85 2.67 7.59
N PRO A 92 17.75 2.22 6.96
CA PRO A 92 17.27 2.79 5.70
C PRO A 92 16.76 4.23 5.82
N ASP A 93 16.33 4.65 7.02
CA ASP A 93 16.02 6.05 7.33
C ASP A 93 16.65 6.46 8.67
N TYR A 94 17.75 7.22 8.61
CA TYR A 94 18.46 7.74 9.77
C TYR A 94 17.60 8.64 10.68
N GLY A 95 16.53 9.23 10.16
CA GLY A 95 15.57 10.03 10.94
C GLY A 95 14.64 9.19 11.82
N THR A 96 14.55 7.88 11.57
CA THR A 96 13.72 6.92 12.34
C THR A 96 14.53 5.91 13.11
N LYS A 97 15.84 6.15 13.25
CA LYS A 97 16.77 5.26 13.94
C LYS A 97 16.28 4.99 15.38
N PRO A 98 16.28 3.72 15.85
CA PRO A 98 16.01 3.40 17.24
C PRO A 98 16.92 4.18 18.19
N ILE A 99 16.38 4.64 19.32
CA ILE A 99 17.10 5.45 20.32
C ILE A 99 18.30 4.68 20.91
N PHE A 100 18.18 3.35 21.00
CA PHE A 100 19.25 2.45 21.38
C PHE A 100 19.63 1.60 20.17
N ASP A 101 20.90 1.64 19.80
CA ASP A 101 21.43 0.93 18.64
C ASP A 101 22.82 0.38 18.94
N ASP A 102 22.86 -0.81 19.54
CA ASP A 102 24.10 -1.52 19.90
C ASP A 102 24.86 -2.07 18.67
N TYR A 103 24.29 -1.98 17.47
CA TYR A 103 24.86 -2.50 16.21
C TYR A 103 24.94 -1.44 15.11
N GLY A 104 24.86 -0.16 15.48
CA GLY A 104 25.01 0.96 14.57
C GLY A 104 26.45 1.13 14.15
N HIS A 105 26.81 0.53 13.03
CA HIS A 105 28.09 0.79 12.35
C HIS A 105 28.01 2.05 11.48
#